data_AF-A0A975C6V8-F1
#
_entry.id   AF-A0A975C6V8-F1
#
_cell.length_a   1.000
_cell.length_b   1.000
_cell.length_c   1.000
_cell.angle_alpha   90.00
_cell.angle_beta   90.00
_cell.angle_gamma   90.00
#
_symmetry.space_group_name_H-M   'P 1'
#
loop_
_entity.id
_entity.type
_entity.pdbx_description
1 polymer ?
#
loop_
_entity_poly.entity_id
_entity_poly.type
_entity_poly.pdbx_seq_one_letter_code
_entity_poly.pdbx_strand_id
1 'polypeptide(L)'
;MKAALIAALVFTTATPAVVLPTTADAQVMAGRGAARSAARRARPALSEREEDRLYAAQDQVANLQQQIEAIETAGQTAGGLTPEQTAQITAHRTEMAEAQTVIDRLEAKRARRDTN
;
A
#
# COMPACT_ATOMS: atom_id res chain seq x y z
N MET A 1 18.69 -1.64 29.02
CA MET A 1 17.56 -1.30 29.92
C MET A 1 16.48 -0.65 29.06
N LYS A 2 15.49 -1.41 28.59
CA LYS A 2 14.10 -1.40 29.08
C LYS A 2 13.59 0.00 29.46
N ALA A 3 12.97 0.66 28.48
CA ALA A 3 11.92 1.64 28.73
C ALA A 3 10.69 1.16 27.94
N ALA A 4 9.91 0.30 28.58
CA ALA A 4 8.51 0.10 28.24
C ALA A 4 7.76 1.35 28.71
N LEU A 5 6.77 1.82 27.95
CA LEU A 5 5.56 2.39 28.53
C LEU A 5 4.44 2.41 27.47
N ILE A 6 3.52 1.48 27.71
CA ILE A 6 2.19 1.37 27.12
C ILE A 6 1.35 2.51 27.71
N ALA A 7 0.69 3.29 26.86
CA ALA A 7 -0.38 4.19 27.27
C ALA A 7 -1.69 3.73 26.65
N ALA A 8 -2.53 3.16 27.50
CA ALA A 8 -3.89 2.75 27.19
C ALA A 8 -4.89 3.86 27.56
N LEU A 9 -6.00 3.86 26.82
CA LEU A 9 -7.34 4.35 27.18
C LEU A 9 -7.58 5.87 27.24
N VAL A 10 -8.60 6.35 26.52
CA VAL A 10 -9.95 6.63 27.07
C VAL A 10 -10.91 6.78 25.88
N PHE A 11 -11.93 5.92 25.81
CA PHE A 11 -13.08 6.05 24.90
C PHE A 11 -14.12 6.94 25.58
N THR A 12 -14.29 8.17 25.13
CA THR A 12 -15.42 9.02 25.54
C THR A 12 -16.61 8.74 24.64
N THR A 13 -17.63 8.07 25.17
CA THR A 13 -18.94 7.92 24.54
C THR A 13 -19.72 9.23 24.66
N ALA A 14 -19.63 10.09 23.64
CA ALA A 14 -20.61 11.13 23.40
C ALA A 14 -21.57 10.63 22.31
N THR A 15 -22.82 10.34 22.68
CA THR A 15 -23.88 9.97 21.75
C THR A 15 -24.59 11.23 21.23
N PRO A 16 -24.44 11.64 19.96
CA PRO A 16 -25.39 12.57 19.36
C PRO A 16 -26.62 11.79 18.87
N ALA A 17 -27.79 12.29 19.27
CA ALA A 17 -29.10 11.77 18.88
C ALA A 17 -29.21 11.61 17.36
N VAL A 18 -29.48 10.38 16.93
CA VAL A 18 -29.75 10.06 15.52
C VAL A 18 -31.18 10.50 15.22
N VAL A 19 -31.32 11.60 14.49
CA VAL A 19 -32.56 11.93 13.78
C VAL A 19 -32.71 10.92 12.64
N LEU A 20 -33.68 10.02 12.74
CA LEU A 20 -34.05 9.12 11.67
C LEU A 20 -35.01 9.87 10.72
N PRO A 21 -34.61 10.23 9.48
CA PRO A 21 -35.58 10.62 8.48
C PRO A 21 -36.39 9.37 8.09
N THR A 22 -37.68 9.37 8.41
CA THR A 22 -38.65 8.42 7.87
C THR A 22 -38.81 8.68 6.37
N THR A 23 -38.01 8.00 5.54
CA THR A 23 -38.30 7.85 4.10
C THR A 23 -38.99 6.51 3.89
N ALA A 24 -40.25 6.44 4.36
CA ALA A 24 -41.23 5.59 3.70
C ALA A 24 -41.51 6.26 2.34
N ASP A 25 -41.63 5.47 1.27
CA ASP A 25 -41.80 5.88 -0.14
C ASP A 25 -40.53 6.16 -0.97
N ALA A 26 -39.64 5.18 -1.08
CA ALA A 26 -38.77 5.02 -2.28
C ALA A 26 -38.30 3.57 -2.54
N GLN A 27 -38.89 2.56 -1.89
CA GLN A 27 -38.44 1.16 -2.02
C GLN A 27 -39.16 0.34 -3.10
N VAL A 28 -39.93 0.97 -3.98
CA VAL A 28 -40.43 0.32 -5.19
C VAL A 28 -39.50 0.76 -6.32
N MET A 29 -38.84 -0.21 -6.98
CA MET A 29 -38.03 -0.03 -8.21
C MET A 29 -36.48 0.03 -8.10
N ALA A 30 -35.87 -0.43 -7.00
CA ALA A 30 -34.41 -0.67 -6.92
C ALA A 30 -34.00 -2.17 -6.96
N GLY A 31 -34.93 -3.07 -7.28
CA GLY A 31 -34.87 -4.50 -6.93
C GLY A 31 -33.91 -5.41 -7.72
N ARG A 32 -33.04 -4.92 -8.61
CA ARG A 32 -32.07 -5.81 -9.28
C ARG A 32 -30.75 -5.15 -9.70
N GLY A 33 -30.77 -3.87 -10.03
CA GLY A 33 -29.57 -3.09 -10.37
C GLY A 33 -28.76 -2.68 -9.13
N ALA A 34 -29.43 -2.17 -8.10
CA ALA A 34 -28.78 -1.68 -6.88
C ALA A 34 -28.06 -2.80 -6.11
N ALA A 35 -28.66 -3.98 -6.00
CA ALA A 35 -28.04 -5.14 -5.35
C ALA A 35 -26.76 -5.61 -6.07
N ARG A 36 -26.73 -5.57 -7.42
CA ARG A 36 -25.54 -5.94 -8.22
C ARG A 36 -24.43 -4.88 -8.10
N SER A 37 -24.79 -3.60 -8.10
CA SER A 37 -23.82 -2.51 -7.92
C SER A 37 -23.24 -2.49 -6.50
N ALA A 38 -24.07 -2.72 -5.47
CA ALA A 38 -23.63 -2.85 -4.09
C ALA A 38 -22.70 -4.06 -3.90
N ALA A 39 -23.03 -5.21 -4.49
CA ALA A 39 -22.19 -6.40 -4.44
C ALA A 39 -20.82 -6.24 -5.13
N ARG A 40 -20.73 -5.41 -6.20
CA ARG A 40 -19.44 -5.06 -6.82
C ARG A 40 -18.60 -4.16 -5.91
N ARG A 41 -19.22 -3.21 -5.20
CA ARG A 41 -18.52 -2.31 -4.29
C ARG A 41 -17.97 -3.01 -3.04
N ALA A 42 -18.59 -4.11 -2.61
CA ALA A 42 -18.16 -4.86 -1.42
C ALA A 42 -16.87 -5.69 -1.59
N ARG A 43 -16.40 -5.94 -2.84
CA ARG A 43 -15.20 -6.76 -3.08
C ARG A 43 -13.91 -5.94 -2.93
N PRO A 44 -12.90 -6.38 -2.16
CA PRO A 44 -11.59 -5.72 -2.05
C PRO A 44 -10.97 -5.33 -3.40
N ALA A 45 -10.19 -4.23 -3.42
CA ALA A 45 -9.61 -3.65 -4.64
C ALA A 45 -8.49 -4.55 -5.19
N LEU A 46 -7.74 -5.10 -4.24
CA LEU A 46 -6.70 -6.10 -4.41
C LEU A 46 -7.19 -7.37 -3.72
N SER A 47 -6.85 -8.52 -4.29
CA SER A 47 -6.90 -9.78 -3.54
C SER A 47 -5.79 -9.81 -2.50
N GLU A 48 -5.94 -10.64 -1.46
CA GLU A 48 -4.91 -10.85 -0.42
C GLU A 48 -3.53 -11.14 -1.03
N ARG A 49 -3.47 -12.04 -2.02
CA ARG A 49 -2.23 -12.35 -2.76
C ARG A 49 -1.63 -11.15 -3.50
N GLU A 50 -2.45 -10.20 -3.94
CA GLU A 50 -1.97 -8.99 -4.61
C GLU A 50 -1.50 -7.95 -3.61
N GLU A 51 -2.13 -7.89 -2.44
CA GLU A 51 -1.68 -7.05 -1.33
C GLU A 51 -0.35 -7.54 -0.77
N ASP A 52 -0.18 -8.86 -0.58
CA ASP A 52 1.10 -9.47 -0.21
C ASP A 52 2.21 -9.15 -1.23
N ARG A 53 1.88 -9.20 -2.53
CA ARG A 53 2.82 -8.86 -3.61
C ARG A 53 3.19 -7.38 -3.61
N LEU A 54 2.24 -6.50 -3.28
CA LEU A 54 2.50 -5.07 -3.18
C LEU A 54 3.50 -4.81 -2.04
N TYR A 55 3.25 -5.37 -0.85
CA TYR A 55 4.16 -5.24 0.29
C TYR A 55 5.53 -5.84 0.00
N ALA A 56 5.59 -7.05 -0.58
CA ALA A 56 6.85 -7.67 -0.95
C ALA A 56 7.66 -6.82 -1.96
N ALA A 57 6.99 -6.20 -2.94
CA ALA A 57 7.65 -5.32 -3.90
C ALA A 57 8.15 -4.02 -3.23
N GLN A 58 7.38 -3.43 -2.31
CA GLN A 58 7.79 -2.25 -1.53
C GLN A 58 9.00 -2.55 -0.65
N ASP A 59 8.98 -3.69 0.06
CA ASP A 59 10.11 -4.16 0.87
C ASP A 59 11.34 -4.42 0.01
N GLN A 60 11.16 -5.00 -1.19
CA GLN A 60 12.27 -5.23 -2.13
C GLN A 60 12.90 -3.91 -2.59
N VAL A 61 12.12 -2.89 -2.94
CA VAL A 61 12.63 -1.56 -3.31
C VAL A 61 13.43 -0.96 -2.16
N ALA A 62 12.88 -0.98 -0.94
CA ALA A 62 13.57 -0.45 0.24
C ALA A 62 14.90 -1.17 0.51
N ASN A 63 14.91 -2.50 0.42
CA ASN A 63 16.11 -3.31 0.63
C ASN A 63 17.17 -3.05 -0.46
N LEU A 64 16.77 -2.96 -1.73
CA LEU A 64 17.69 -2.65 -2.84
C LEU A 64 18.28 -1.25 -2.71
N GLN A 65 17.47 -0.28 -2.27
CA GLN A 65 17.94 1.08 -2.04
C GLN A 65 19.00 1.14 -0.93
N GLN A 66 18.79 0.41 0.17
CA GLN A 66 19.79 0.28 1.24
C GLN A 66 21.08 -0.39 0.75
N GLN A 67 20.99 -1.42 -0.10
CA GLN A 67 22.17 -2.08 -0.67
C GLN A 67 22.96 -1.14 -1.60
N ILE A 68 22.27 -0.38 -2.45
CA ILE A 68 22.90 0.63 -3.30
C ILE A 68 23.62 1.68 -2.45
N GLU A 69 22.96 2.22 -1.42
CA GLU A 69 23.55 3.21 -0.53
C GLU A 69 24.78 2.67 0.21
N ALA A 70 24.74 1.41 0.64
CA ALA A 70 25.87 0.74 1.28
C ALA A 70 27.07 0.61 0.32
N ILE A 71 26.83 0.23 -0.94
CA ILE A 71 27.89 0.14 -1.97
C ILE A 71 28.47 1.52 -2.28
N GLU A 72 27.61 2.53 -2.47
CA GLU A 72 28.03 3.91 -2.75
C GLU A 72 28.87 4.48 -1.59
N THR A 73 28.45 4.25 -0.34
CA THR A 73 29.19 4.67 0.86
C THR A 73 30.54 3.97 0.98
N ALA A 74 30.59 2.67 0.69
CA ALA A 74 31.83 1.91 0.68
C ALA A 74 32.80 2.44 -0.39
N GLY A 75 32.29 2.73 -1.60
CA GLY A 75 33.08 3.33 -2.68
C GLY A 75 33.63 4.71 -2.32
N GLN A 76 32.81 5.58 -1.71
CA GLN A 76 33.26 6.90 -1.24
C GLN A 76 34.38 6.78 -0.20
N THR A 77 34.25 5.83 0.74
CA THR A 77 35.27 5.57 1.77
C THR A 77 36.57 5.03 1.17
N ALA A 78 36.48 4.25 0.09
CA ALA A 78 37.62 3.67 -0.62
C ALA A 78 38.27 4.60 -1.66
N GLY A 79 37.73 5.81 -1.87
CA GLY A 79 38.24 6.77 -2.85
C GLY A 79 37.70 6.60 -4.28
N GLY A 80 36.64 5.81 -4.45
CA GLY A 80 35.96 5.59 -5.73
C GLY A 80 35.24 4.23 -5.77
N LEU A 81 34.28 4.10 -6.68
CA LEU A 81 33.60 2.83 -6.96
C LEU A 81 34.45 1.95 -7.88
N THR A 82 34.54 0.66 -7.58
CA THR A 82 35.13 -0.32 -8.52
C THR A 82 34.16 -0.61 -9.68
N PRO A 83 34.65 -1.17 -10.81
CA PRO A 83 33.80 -1.61 -11.90
C PRO A 83 32.74 -2.63 -11.46
N GLU A 84 33.11 -3.55 -10.56
CA GLU A 84 32.20 -4.57 -10.01
C GLU A 84 31.09 -3.95 -9.15
N GLN A 85 31.44 -2.98 -8.30
CA GLN A 85 30.47 -2.23 -7.50
C GLN A 85 29.52 -1.42 -8.38
N THR A 86 30.03 -0.84 -9.46
CA THR A 86 29.22 -0.12 -10.45
C THR A 86 28.23 -1.05 -11.16
N ALA A 87 28.69 -2.25 -11.53
CA ALA A 87 27.84 -3.28 -12.13
C ALA A 87 26.74 -3.75 -11.14
N GLN A 88 27.08 -3.94 -9.86
CA GLN A 88 26.12 -4.30 -8.82
C GLN A 88 25.06 -3.22 -8.61
N ILE A 89 25.46 -1.95 -8.51
CA ILE A 89 24.51 -0.82 -8.42
C ILE A 89 23.58 -0.81 -9.63
N THR A 90 24.11 -1.04 -10.83
CA THR A 90 23.31 -1.08 -12.06
C THR A 90 22.28 -2.21 -12.01
N ALA A 91 22.71 -3.42 -11.61
CA ALA A 91 21.81 -4.57 -11.47
C ALA A 91 20.70 -4.30 -10.44
N HIS A 92 21.05 -3.79 -9.26
CA HIS A 92 20.07 -3.44 -8.22
C HIS A 92 19.10 -2.36 -8.68
N ARG A 93 19.56 -1.37 -9.47
CA ARG A 93 18.67 -0.35 -10.06
C ARG A 93 17.71 -0.95 -11.08
N THR A 94 18.15 -1.92 -11.88
CA THR A 94 17.27 -2.66 -12.80
C THR A 94 16.21 -3.43 -12.03
N GLU A 95 16.60 -4.21 -11.03
CA GLU A 95 15.67 -4.98 -10.19
C GLU A 95 14.68 -4.05 -9.45
N MET A 96 15.15 -2.89 -8.99
CA MET A 96 14.30 -1.89 -8.34
C MET A 96 13.26 -1.33 -9.30
N ALA A 97 13.62 -1.07 -10.56
CA ALA A 97 12.66 -0.61 -11.57
C ALA A 97 11.59 -1.66 -11.91
N GLU A 98 11.97 -2.94 -11.92
CA GLU A 98 11.02 -4.05 -12.09
C GLU A 98 10.05 -4.13 -10.91
N ALA A 99 10.55 -4.06 -9.68
CA ALA A 99 9.72 -4.03 -8.48
C ALA A 99 8.79 -2.80 -8.46
N GLN A 100 9.28 -1.62 -8.86
CA GLN A 100 8.48 -0.41 -8.96
C GLN A 100 7.34 -0.56 -9.98
N THR A 101 7.58 -1.24 -11.11
CA THR A 101 6.53 -1.53 -12.09
C THR A 101 5.40 -2.38 -11.50
N VAL A 102 5.73 -3.30 -10.60
CA VAL A 102 4.72 -4.11 -9.87
C VAL A 102 3.90 -3.22 -8.92
N ILE A 103 4.58 -2.35 -8.17
CA ILE A 103 3.92 -1.37 -7.27
C ILE A 103 2.96 -0.49 -8.06
N ASP A 104 3.45 0.18 -9.11
CA ASP A 104 2.67 1.11 -9.92
C ASP A 104 1.41 0.45 -10.50
N ARG A 105 1.55 -0.79 -10.99
CA ARG A 105 0.43 -1.56 -11.53
C ARG A 105 -0.62 -1.88 -10.46
N LEU A 106 -0.20 -2.32 -9.28
CA LEU A 106 -1.11 -2.73 -8.21
C LEU A 106 -1.76 -1.50 -7.54
N GLU A 107 -1.03 -0.42 -7.38
CA GLU A 107 -1.57 0.86 -6.90
C GLU A 107 -2.57 1.46 -7.90
N ALA A 108 -2.26 1.43 -9.20
CA ALA A 108 -3.22 1.84 -10.23
C ALA A 108 -4.50 1.00 -10.21
N LYS A 109 -4.38 -0.31 -9.95
CA LYS A 109 -5.55 -1.20 -9.78
C LYS A 109 -6.37 -0.78 -8.56
N ARG A 110 -5.71 -0.46 -7.44
CA ARG A 110 -6.36 0.04 -6.21
C ARG A 110 -7.09 1.36 -6.46
N ALA A 111 -6.41 2.34 -7.06
CA ALA A 111 -6.94 3.68 -7.32
C ALA A 111 -8.18 3.67 -8.22
N ARG A 112 -8.23 2.81 -9.25
CA ARG A 112 -9.40 2.68 -10.14
C ARG A 112 -10.69 2.27 -9.43
N ARG A 113 -10.59 1.60 -8.28
CA ARG A 113 -11.75 1.25 -7.46
C ARG A 113 -12.21 2.41 -6.60
N ASP A 114 -11.27 3.21 -6.07
CA ASP A 114 -11.60 4.32 -5.17
C ASP A 114 -12.31 5.48 -5.92
N THR A 115 -12.19 5.55 -7.24
CA THR A 115 -12.83 6.56 -8.09
C THR A 115 -14.21 6.19 -8.68
N ASN A 116 -14.81 5.03 -8.34
CA ASN A 116 -16.12 4.52 -8.88
C ASN A 116 -17.18 4.22 -7.80
#